data_AF-A0A558DG50-F1
#
_entry.id   AF-A0A558DG50-F1
#
_cell.length_a   1.000
_cell.length_b   1.000
_cell.length_c   1.000
_cell.angle_alpha   90.00
_cell.angle_beta   90.00
_cell.angle_gamma   90.00
#
_symmetry.space_group_name_H-M   'P 1'
#
loop_
_entity.id
_entity.type
_entity.pdbx_description
1 polymer ?
#
loop_
_entity_poly.entity_id
_entity_poly.type
_entity_poly.pdbx_seq_one_letter_code
_entity_poly.pdbx_strand_id
1 'polypeptide(L)'
;MNRANRLFKGFLAVAALFAMQAEASKIYRWVDAEGKVHLSDKVPTEYSKNARSVLSESGREVDRVQKAKTEEEIAKEQELEKLRAEQQRLIEIQRAKDQVLLRTFRTEDDLLMARNGKLTAIDSNIHVIRGNIRRMKTRLAEMQQSAASMERQGQSLSTNLLKDIEHTRTQLKDSYTTIIQKEQEKEVIRNVAAKDLARFRSLKNLRDENADPQLTAKKDRSLLDTVVICSDDPACDKAWEKVEEYVRKYATTRLQMLSDVIIMSAAPVKDEDISLTASRIRYKDRPGAELFMDLQCKPSPRGADLCQTEQIEQIRVGFKQYLADSLNQ
;
A
#
# COMPACT_ATOMS: atom_id res chain seq x y z
N MET A 1 -72.12 -22.69 61.31
CA MET A 1 -73.14 -23.14 62.29
C MET A 1 -72.80 -24.56 62.71
N ASN A 2 -72.58 -24.78 64.02
CA ASN A 2 -72.55 -26.08 64.75
C ASN A 2 -71.40 -27.06 64.43
N ARG A 3 -70.73 -27.75 65.37
CA ARG A 3 -70.79 -27.89 66.85
C ARG A 3 -69.45 -28.57 67.25
N ALA A 4 -68.69 -28.03 68.20
CA ALA A 4 -68.68 -28.39 69.64
C ALA A 4 -67.98 -29.71 70.02
N ASN A 5 -66.68 -29.61 70.34
CA ASN A 5 -66.04 -29.88 71.66
C ASN A 5 -66.41 -31.16 72.46
N ARG A 6 -65.39 -31.99 72.81
CA ARG A 6 -64.84 -32.16 74.19
C ARG A 6 -63.77 -33.28 74.33
N LEU A 7 -62.54 -32.84 74.67
CA LEU A 7 -61.66 -33.24 75.78
C LEU A 7 -61.43 -34.74 76.15
N PHE A 8 -60.16 -35.18 76.15
CA PHE A 8 -59.43 -35.49 77.40
C PHE A 8 -57.89 -35.40 77.23
N LYS A 9 -57.20 -35.26 78.36
CA LYS A 9 -55.89 -34.63 78.57
C LYS A 9 -54.68 -35.54 78.29
N GLY A 10 -53.54 -34.92 77.96
CA GLY A 10 -52.19 -35.48 78.11
C GLY A 10 -51.12 -34.41 77.95
N PHE A 11 -50.50 -34.04 79.05
CA PHE A 11 -49.55 -32.94 79.26
C PHE A 11 -48.12 -33.36 78.86
N LEU A 12 -47.38 -32.59 78.05
CA LEU A 12 -45.91 -32.51 78.16
C LEU A 12 -45.29 -31.37 77.32
N ALA A 13 -44.74 -30.42 78.07
CA ALA A 13 -43.69 -29.42 77.85
C ALA A 13 -43.14 -29.16 76.42
N VAL A 14 -43.21 -27.88 76.05
CA VAL A 14 -42.46 -27.21 74.98
C VAL A 14 -40.99 -27.07 75.40
N ALA A 15 -40.05 -27.51 74.57
CA ALA A 15 -38.64 -27.14 74.64
C ALA A 15 -38.18 -26.70 73.24
N ALA A 16 -37.96 -25.40 73.08
CA ALA A 16 -37.32 -24.81 71.91
C ALA A 16 -35.83 -25.13 71.94
N LEU A 17 -35.36 -25.91 70.97
CA LEU A 17 -33.93 -26.14 70.73
C LEU A 17 -33.51 -25.27 69.54
N PHE A 18 -32.75 -24.23 69.85
CA PHE A 18 -31.92 -23.50 68.89
C PHE A 18 -30.97 -24.49 68.20
N ALA A 19 -31.14 -24.68 66.89
CA ALA A 19 -30.12 -25.31 66.07
C ALA A 19 -28.97 -24.31 65.87
N MET A 20 -27.90 -24.44 66.67
CA MET A 20 -26.60 -23.89 66.30
C MET A 20 -26.12 -24.65 65.06
N GLN A 21 -26.10 -23.99 63.91
CA GLN A 21 -25.34 -24.51 62.76
C GLN A 21 -23.86 -24.42 63.12
N ALA A 22 -23.24 -25.58 63.37
CA ALA A 22 -21.79 -25.67 63.45
C ALA A 22 -21.23 -25.36 62.05
N GLU A 23 -20.51 -24.25 61.90
CA GLU A 23 -19.73 -24.00 60.69
C GLU A 23 -18.64 -25.07 60.58
N ALA A 24 -18.76 -25.94 59.58
CA ALA A 24 -17.79 -27.02 59.34
C ALA A 24 -16.38 -26.44 59.10
N SER A 25 -15.40 -26.85 59.90
CA SER A 25 -14.02 -26.39 59.79
C SER A 25 -13.32 -27.03 58.58
N LYS A 26 -12.80 -26.19 57.67
CA LYS A 26 -12.05 -26.63 56.49
C LYS A 26 -10.58 -26.88 56.88
N ILE A 27 -10.04 -28.06 56.55
CA ILE A 27 -8.62 -28.40 56.78
C ILE A 27 -7.86 -28.25 55.45
N TYR A 28 -6.73 -27.57 55.47
CA TYR A 28 -5.86 -27.38 54.30
C TYR A 28 -4.63 -28.27 54.39
N ARG A 29 -4.21 -28.84 53.25
CA ARG A 29 -3.00 -29.66 53.10
C ARG A 29 -2.07 -29.06 52.05
N TRP A 30 -0.80 -28.83 52.37
CA TRP A 30 0.22 -28.36 51.41
C TRP A 30 1.58 -29.01 51.66
N VAL A 31 2.53 -28.80 50.75
CA VAL A 31 3.91 -29.30 50.82
C VAL A 31 4.87 -28.12 50.86
N ASP A 32 5.85 -28.13 51.77
CA ASP A 32 6.91 -27.11 51.84
C ASP A 32 8.07 -27.41 50.86
N ALA A 33 9.13 -26.58 50.91
CA ALA A 33 10.28 -26.70 50.00
C ALA A 33 11.13 -27.95 50.28
N GLU A 34 11.09 -28.45 51.51
CA GLU A 34 11.80 -29.64 52.00
C GLU A 34 11.01 -30.93 51.72
N GLY A 35 9.81 -30.82 51.14
CA GLY A 35 8.97 -31.96 50.78
C GLY A 35 8.09 -32.48 51.93
N LYS A 36 7.98 -31.74 53.04
CA LYS A 36 7.16 -32.10 54.20
C LYS A 36 5.71 -31.65 53.99
N VAL A 37 4.78 -32.54 54.32
CA VAL A 37 3.34 -32.27 54.23
C VAL A 37 2.85 -31.61 55.50
N HIS A 38 2.14 -30.50 55.37
CA HIS A 38 1.51 -29.76 56.47
C HIS A 38 0.00 -29.85 56.36
N LEU A 39 -0.68 -30.03 57.50
CA LEU A 39 -2.14 -29.98 57.63
C LEU A 39 -2.50 -28.96 58.70
N SER A 40 -3.36 -28.00 58.36
CA SER A 40 -3.77 -26.94 59.29
C SER A 40 -5.16 -26.40 58.92
N ASP A 41 -5.87 -25.87 59.91
CA ASP A 41 -7.11 -25.11 59.73
C ASP A 41 -6.86 -23.73 59.11
N LYS A 42 -5.62 -23.21 59.22
CA LYS A 42 -5.17 -21.94 58.62
C LYS A 42 -3.85 -22.12 57.88
N VAL A 43 -3.79 -21.59 56.65
CA VAL A 43 -2.58 -21.56 55.82
C VAL A 43 -1.76 -20.32 56.19
N PRO A 44 -0.50 -20.46 56.65
CA PRO A 44 0.39 -19.33 56.89
C PRO A 44 0.62 -18.49 55.63
N THR A 45 0.87 -17.19 55.81
CA THR A 45 1.03 -16.23 54.70
C THR A 45 2.17 -16.60 53.76
N GLU A 46 3.25 -17.18 54.28
CA GLU A 46 4.42 -17.70 53.54
C GLU A 46 4.05 -18.77 52.49
N TYR A 47 3.03 -19.61 52.75
CA TYR A 47 2.57 -20.67 51.84
C TYR A 47 1.33 -20.29 51.03
N SER A 48 0.86 -19.05 51.15
CA SER A 48 -0.37 -18.57 50.49
C SER A 48 -0.36 -18.74 48.96
N LYS A 49 0.83 -18.69 48.35
CA LYS A 49 1.07 -18.82 46.90
C LYS A 49 1.34 -20.27 46.43
N ASN A 50 1.47 -21.23 47.34
CA ASN A 50 1.74 -22.63 46.98
C ASN A 50 0.45 -23.39 46.65
N ALA A 51 0.60 -24.50 45.92
CA ALA A 51 -0.51 -25.41 45.68
C ALA A 51 -0.94 -26.06 47.00
N ARG A 52 -2.25 -26.11 47.26
CA ARG A 52 -2.84 -26.70 48.46
C ARG A 52 -4.14 -27.44 48.15
N SER A 53 -4.41 -28.51 48.88
CA SER A 53 -5.68 -29.24 48.84
C SER A 53 -6.56 -28.83 50.03
N VAL A 54 -7.86 -28.68 49.81
CA VAL A 54 -8.86 -28.51 50.87
C VAL A 54 -9.46 -29.88 51.15
N LEU A 55 -9.48 -30.29 52.42
CA LEU A 55 -9.98 -31.57 52.87
C LEU A 55 -11.32 -31.39 53.59
N SER A 56 -12.21 -32.36 53.40
CA SER A 56 -13.41 -32.54 54.23
C SER A 56 -13.01 -33.05 55.62
N GLU A 57 -13.96 -33.03 56.55
CA GLU A 57 -13.82 -33.58 57.90
C GLU A 57 -13.40 -35.08 57.90
N SER A 58 -13.79 -35.82 56.85
CA SER A 58 -13.38 -37.23 56.63
C SER A 58 -11.97 -37.41 56.06
N GLY A 59 -11.20 -36.33 55.87
CA GLY A 59 -9.86 -36.36 55.27
C GLY A 59 -9.84 -36.50 53.74
N ARG A 60 -11.01 -36.60 53.09
CA ARG A 60 -11.12 -36.62 51.63
C ARG A 60 -10.90 -35.24 51.03
N GLU A 61 -10.08 -35.16 49.99
CA GLU A 61 -9.88 -33.92 49.21
C GLU A 61 -11.18 -33.53 48.50
N VAL A 62 -11.63 -32.31 48.79
CA VAL A 62 -12.86 -31.73 48.23
C VAL A 62 -12.57 -30.58 47.28
N ASP A 63 -11.40 -29.96 47.36
CA ASP A 63 -10.97 -28.88 46.46
C ASP A 63 -9.44 -28.80 46.39
N ARG A 64 -8.89 -28.17 45.34
CA ARG A 64 -7.45 -27.99 45.15
C ARG A 64 -7.14 -26.62 44.56
N VAL A 65 -6.40 -25.82 45.32
CA VAL A 65 -5.86 -24.53 44.88
C VAL A 65 -4.49 -24.78 44.25
N GLN A 66 -4.31 -24.37 42.99
CA GLN A 66 -3.03 -24.49 42.29
C GLN A 66 -2.02 -23.44 42.77
N LYS A 67 -0.73 -23.65 42.51
CA LYS A 67 0.33 -22.67 42.79
C LYS A 67 0.05 -21.38 42.03
N ALA A 68 0.30 -20.24 42.65
CA ALA A 68 0.25 -18.95 41.96
C ALA A 68 1.25 -18.97 40.78
N LYS A 69 0.79 -18.56 39.60
CA LYS A 69 1.63 -18.46 38.40
C LYS A 69 2.85 -17.59 38.68
N THR A 70 3.98 -17.96 38.11
CA THR A 70 5.20 -17.15 38.16
C THR A 70 5.02 -15.88 37.33
N GLU A 71 5.80 -14.83 37.62
CA GLU A 71 5.76 -13.59 36.82
C GLU A 71 6.05 -13.85 35.34
N GLU A 72 6.92 -14.81 35.02
CA GLU A 72 7.23 -15.23 33.66
C GLU A 72 6.05 -15.95 32.98
N GLU A 73 5.33 -16.81 33.69
CA GLU A 73 4.11 -17.48 33.18
C GLU A 73 2.98 -16.49 32.94
N ILE A 74 2.83 -15.50 33.84
CA ILE A 74 1.85 -14.40 33.66
C ILE A 74 2.24 -13.54 32.44
N ALA A 75 3.52 -13.21 32.27
CA ALA A 75 3.99 -12.43 31.13
C ALA A 75 3.76 -13.17 29.80
N LYS A 76 4.06 -14.48 29.73
CA LYS A 76 3.80 -15.31 28.54
C LYS A 76 2.32 -15.42 28.21
N GLU A 77 1.46 -15.57 29.21
CA GLU A 77 0.00 -15.62 29.00
C GLU A 77 -0.52 -14.27 28.48
N GLN A 78 -0.06 -13.16 29.05
CA GLN A 78 -0.40 -11.81 28.56
C GLN A 78 0.09 -11.57 27.13
N GLU A 79 1.29 -12.04 26.78
CA GLU A 79 1.80 -11.96 25.40
C GLU A 79 0.94 -12.78 24.44
N LEU A 80 0.59 -14.01 24.81
CA LEU A 80 -0.26 -14.88 24.01
C LEU A 80 -1.67 -14.30 23.83
N GLU A 81 -2.24 -13.70 24.88
CA GLU A 81 -3.52 -12.99 24.80
C GLU A 81 -3.44 -11.78 23.86
N LYS A 82 -2.37 -10.99 23.93
CA LYS A 82 -2.13 -9.87 22.99
C LYS A 82 -2.04 -10.36 21.55
N LEU A 83 -1.30 -11.43 21.28
CA LEU A 83 -1.18 -12.01 19.95
C LEU A 83 -2.52 -12.53 19.43
N ARG A 84 -3.31 -13.22 20.27
CA ARG A 84 -4.67 -13.67 19.92
C ARG A 84 -5.61 -12.51 19.64
N ALA A 85 -5.56 -11.45 20.45
CA ALA A 85 -6.37 -10.26 20.26
C ALA A 85 -6.03 -9.55 18.95
N GLU A 86 -4.73 -9.42 18.63
CA GLU A 86 -4.29 -8.83 17.36
C GLU A 86 -4.69 -9.72 16.17
N GLN A 87 -4.53 -11.04 16.27
CA GLN A 87 -4.99 -11.96 15.22
C GLN A 87 -6.50 -11.85 14.99
N GLN A 88 -7.30 -11.80 16.06
CA GLN A 88 -8.75 -11.65 15.98
C GLN A 88 -9.12 -10.31 15.32
N ARG A 89 -8.45 -9.22 15.69
CA ARG A 89 -8.62 -7.90 15.09
C ARG A 89 -8.33 -7.92 13.58
N LEU A 90 -7.24 -8.57 13.15
CA LEU A 90 -6.90 -8.69 11.73
C LEU A 90 -7.95 -9.50 10.95
N ILE A 91 -8.49 -10.56 11.55
CA ILE A 91 -9.59 -11.36 10.96
C ILE A 91 -10.85 -10.50 10.78
N GLU A 92 -11.21 -9.70 11.79
CA GLU A 92 -12.38 -8.81 11.73
C GLU A 92 -12.21 -7.72 10.66
N ILE A 93 -11.02 -7.12 10.58
CA ILE A 93 -10.68 -6.15 9.51
C ILE A 93 -10.83 -6.82 8.14
N GLN A 94 -10.32 -8.03 7.96
CA GLN A 94 -10.44 -8.73 6.68
C GLN A 94 -11.89 -9.06 6.34
N ARG A 95 -12.67 -9.56 7.31
CA ARG A 95 -14.10 -9.84 7.13
C ARG A 95 -14.89 -8.58 6.75
N ALA A 96 -14.59 -7.45 7.38
CA ALA A 96 -15.20 -6.17 7.04
C ALA A 96 -14.86 -5.76 5.60
N LYS A 97 -13.60 -5.90 5.18
CA LYS A 97 -13.17 -5.65 3.79
C LYS A 97 -13.89 -6.57 2.80
N ASP A 98 -13.99 -7.85 3.11
CA ASP A 98 -14.68 -8.84 2.27
C ASP A 98 -16.17 -8.52 2.12
N GLN A 99 -16.82 -8.12 3.21
CA GLN A 99 -18.23 -7.70 3.18
C GLN A 99 -18.43 -6.45 2.32
N VAL A 100 -17.53 -5.46 2.41
CA VAL A 100 -17.57 -4.29 1.54
C VAL A 100 -17.40 -4.71 0.09
N LEU A 101 -16.38 -5.52 -0.22
CA LEU A 101 -16.10 -6.00 -1.57
C LEU A 101 -17.33 -6.70 -2.21
N LEU A 102 -17.95 -7.62 -1.48
CA LEU A 102 -19.14 -8.36 -1.94
C LEU A 102 -20.42 -7.52 -2.03
N ARG A 103 -20.50 -6.42 -1.28
CA ARG A 103 -21.62 -5.46 -1.36
C ARG A 103 -21.45 -4.46 -2.48
N THR A 104 -20.21 -4.03 -2.74
CA THR A 104 -19.89 -3.06 -3.79
C THR A 104 -19.99 -3.68 -5.17
N PHE A 105 -19.52 -4.93 -5.34
CA PHE A 105 -19.52 -5.61 -6.63
C PHE A 105 -20.40 -6.85 -6.59
N ARG A 106 -21.34 -6.97 -7.53
CA ARG A 106 -22.23 -8.15 -7.61
C ARG A 106 -21.60 -9.23 -8.48
N THR A 107 -20.90 -8.82 -9.52
CA THR A 107 -20.21 -9.67 -10.49
C THR A 107 -18.74 -9.27 -10.63
N GLU A 108 -17.92 -10.14 -11.25
CA GLU A 108 -16.55 -9.77 -11.64
C GLU A 108 -16.53 -8.61 -12.64
N ASP A 109 -17.50 -8.58 -13.55
CA ASP A 109 -17.62 -7.54 -14.57
C ASP A 109 -17.84 -6.16 -13.94
N ASP A 110 -18.61 -6.05 -12.85
CA ASP A 110 -18.79 -4.79 -12.12
C ASP A 110 -17.45 -4.24 -11.59
N LEU A 111 -16.59 -5.12 -11.08
CA LEU A 111 -15.27 -4.76 -10.56
C LEU A 111 -14.34 -4.31 -11.70
N LEU A 112 -14.34 -5.06 -12.80
CA LEU A 112 -13.57 -4.75 -14.00
C LEU A 112 -14.03 -3.44 -14.64
N MET A 113 -15.35 -3.20 -14.72
CA MET A 113 -15.93 -1.95 -15.22
C MET A 113 -15.52 -0.76 -14.33
N ALA A 114 -15.59 -0.91 -13.00
CA ALA A 114 -15.14 0.12 -12.07
C ALA A 114 -13.65 0.42 -12.22
N ARG A 115 -12.80 -0.61 -12.36
CA ARG A 115 -11.36 -0.46 -12.67
C ARG A 115 -11.17 0.29 -13.99
N ASN A 116 -11.79 -0.17 -15.07
CA ASN A 116 -11.65 0.38 -16.41
C ASN A 116 -12.13 1.83 -16.48
N GLY A 117 -13.21 2.18 -15.77
CA GLY A 117 -13.68 3.56 -15.64
C GLY A 117 -12.64 4.48 -14.98
N LYS A 118 -12.01 4.02 -13.89
CA LYS A 118 -10.93 4.78 -13.23
C LYS A 118 -9.71 4.96 -14.15
N LEU A 119 -9.29 3.90 -14.84
CA LEU A 119 -8.17 3.96 -15.78
C LEU A 119 -8.47 4.94 -16.94
N THR A 120 -9.65 4.86 -17.53
CA THR A 120 -10.10 5.73 -18.63
C THR A 120 -10.13 7.21 -18.21
N ALA A 121 -10.54 7.49 -16.97
CA ALA A 121 -10.51 8.85 -16.44
C ALA A 121 -9.07 9.38 -16.32
N ILE A 122 -8.12 8.55 -15.87
CA ILE A 122 -6.71 8.93 -15.81
C ILE A 122 -6.13 9.11 -17.22
N ASP A 123 -6.44 8.22 -18.15
CA ASP A 123 -5.97 8.30 -19.54
C ASP A 123 -6.47 9.58 -20.24
N SER A 124 -7.72 9.98 -19.95
CA SER A 124 -8.28 11.24 -20.43
C SER A 124 -7.50 12.46 -19.88
N ASN A 125 -7.14 12.44 -18.59
CA ASN A 125 -6.31 13.49 -17.98
C ASN A 125 -4.92 13.55 -18.62
N ILE A 126 -4.26 12.39 -18.80
CA ILE A 126 -2.95 12.31 -19.47
C ILE A 126 -3.05 12.86 -20.90
N HIS A 127 -4.13 12.56 -21.63
CA HIS A 127 -4.35 13.06 -22.98
C HIS A 127 -4.41 14.60 -23.02
N VAL A 128 -5.14 15.21 -22.08
CA VAL A 128 -5.21 16.68 -21.94
C VAL A 128 -3.83 17.27 -21.64
N ILE A 129 -3.09 16.69 -20.69
CA ILE A 129 -1.74 17.15 -20.32
C ILE A 129 -0.80 17.06 -21.52
N ARG A 130 -0.83 15.95 -22.29
CA ARG A 130 -0.05 15.81 -23.54
C ARG A 130 -0.42 16.88 -24.56
N GLY A 131 -1.69 17.24 -24.68
CA GLY A 131 -2.15 18.36 -25.50
C GLY A 131 -1.54 19.69 -25.08
N ASN A 132 -1.49 19.95 -23.78
CA ASN A 132 -0.86 21.17 -23.22
C ASN A 132 0.65 21.19 -23.49
N ILE A 133 1.33 20.06 -23.29
CA ILE A 133 2.76 19.89 -23.59
C ILE A 133 3.05 20.25 -25.05
N ARG A 134 2.27 19.74 -26.01
CA ARG A 134 2.45 20.07 -27.43
C ARG A 134 2.39 21.58 -27.67
N ARG A 135 1.40 22.26 -27.11
CA ARG A 135 1.27 23.73 -27.24
C ARG A 135 2.44 24.48 -26.62
N MET A 136 2.89 24.07 -25.43
CA MET A 136 4.05 24.67 -24.76
C MET A 136 5.35 24.46 -25.55
N LYS A 137 5.56 23.27 -26.13
CA LYS A 137 6.71 22.99 -27.00
C LYS A 137 6.74 23.91 -28.22
N THR A 138 5.60 24.10 -28.89
CA THR A 138 5.48 25.02 -30.04
C THR A 138 5.80 26.45 -29.64
N ARG A 139 5.15 26.97 -28.57
CA ARG A 139 5.41 28.32 -28.06
C ARG A 139 6.88 28.52 -27.69
N LEU A 140 7.49 27.53 -27.06
CA LEU A 140 8.90 27.58 -26.69
C LEU A 140 9.81 27.63 -27.93
N ALA A 141 9.49 26.86 -28.97
CA ALA A 141 10.23 26.90 -30.24
C ALA A 141 10.17 28.28 -30.90
N GLU A 142 8.98 28.88 -30.93
CA GLU A 142 8.77 30.22 -31.48
C GLU A 142 9.55 31.29 -30.71
N MET A 143 9.49 31.27 -29.37
CA MET A 143 10.24 32.20 -28.53
C MET A 143 11.76 32.06 -28.71
N GLN A 144 12.27 30.83 -28.79
CA GLN A 144 13.69 30.56 -29.04
C GLN A 144 14.12 31.01 -30.44
N GLN A 145 13.29 30.81 -31.46
CA GLN A 145 13.59 31.26 -32.81
C GLN A 145 13.63 32.79 -32.90
N SER A 146 12.70 33.46 -32.22
CA SER A 146 12.65 34.92 -32.10
C SER A 146 13.91 35.45 -31.40
N ALA A 147 14.28 34.86 -30.26
CA ALA A 147 15.50 35.20 -29.54
C ALA A 147 16.76 35.03 -30.41
N ALA A 148 16.91 33.89 -31.07
CA ALA A 148 18.05 33.64 -31.97
C ALA A 148 18.08 34.60 -33.19
N SER A 149 16.93 35.12 -33.63
CA SER A 149 16.88 36.15 -34.67
C SER A 149 17.37 37.51 -34.15
N MET A 150 16.95 37.92 -32.94
CA MET A 150 17.39 39.16 -32.31
C MET A 150 18.89 39.16 -32.03
N GLU A 151 19.41 38.05 -31.47
CA GLU A 151 20.85 37.91 -31.21
C GLU A 151 21.69 37.99 -32.50
N ARG A 152 21.26 37.32 -33.57
CA ARG A 152 21.92 37.41 -34.88
C ARG A 152 21.88 38.82 -35.49
N GLN A 153 20.89 39.63 -35.10
CA GLN A 153 20.77 41.03 -35.50
C GLN A 153 21.52 41.97 -34.53
N GLY A 154 22.23 41.44 -33.52
CA GLY A 154 22.94 42.23 -32.51
C GLY A 154 22.03 42.94 -31.51
N GLN A 155 20.74 42.58 -31.45
CA GLN A 155 19.78 43.15 -30.50
C GLN A 155 19.86 42.42 -29.16
N SER A 156 19.72 43.17 -28.07
CA SER A 156 19.64 42.59 -26.73
C SER A 156 18.28 41.91 -26.52
N LEU A 157 18.31 40.74 -25.86
CA LEU A 157 17.09 40.03 -25.50
C LEU A 157 16.38 40.74 -24.35
N SER A 158 15.05 40.89 -24.48
CA SER A 158 14.26 41.46 -23.38
C SER A 158 14.25 40.51 -22.18
N THR A 159 14.29 41.06 -20.98
CA THR A 159 14.21 40.27 -19.73
C THR A 159 12.89 39.49 -19.62
N ASN A 160 11.81 40.02 -20.19
CA ASN A 160 10.51 39.35 -20.25
C ASN A 160 10.56 38.10 -21.14
N LEU A 161 11.20 38.17 -22.32
CA LEU A 161 11.33 37.00 -23.21
C LEU A 161 12.11 35.87 -22.54
N LEU A 162 13.21 36.19 -21.85
CA LEU A 162 14.00 35.21 -21.10
C LEU A 162 13.18 34.58 -19.97
N LYS A 163 12.40 35.38 -19.22
CA LYS A 163 11.50 34.88 -18.17
C LYS A 163 10.41 33.97 -18.73
N ASP A 164 9.81 34.32 -19.87
CA ASP A 164 8.76 33.52 -20.51
C ASP A 164 9.29 32.16 -21.00
N ILE A 165 10.52 32.14 -21.52
CA ILE A 165 11.23 30.91 -21.90
C ILE A 165 11.42 30.01 -20.67
N GLU A 166 11.99 30.53 -19.57
CA GLU A 166 12.23 29.77 -18.35
C GLU A 166 10.93 29.30 -17.67
N HIS A 167 9.89 30.14 -17.68
CA HIS A 167 8.58 29.78 -17.18
C HIS A 167 8.00 28.60 -17.98
N THR A 168 8.04 28.68 -19.31
CA THR A 168 7.54 27.61 -20.18
C THR A 168 8.33 26.31 -20.01
N ARG A 169 9.66 26.39 -19.82
CA ARG A 169 10.51 25.22 -19.48
C ARG A 169 10.08 24.56 -18.19
N THR A 170 9.82 25.35 -17.16
CA THR A 170 9.36 24.86 -15.85
C THR A 170 7.98 24.19 -15.97
N GLN A 171 7.04 24.80 -16.69
CA GLN A 171 5.71 24.23 -16.91
C GLN A 171 5.76 22.90 -17.69
N LEU A 172 6.66 22.76 -18.66
CA LEU A 172 6.90 21.50 -19.38
C LEU A 172 7.37 20.42 -18.41
N LYS A 173 8.38 20.71 -17.59
CA LYS A 173 8.90 19.79 -16.57
C LYS A 173 7.78 19.33 -15.63
N ASP A 174 7.01 20.27 -15.06
CA ASP A 174 5.94 19.95 -14.11
C ASP A 174 4.82 19.11 -14.75
N SER A 175 4.52 19.35 -16.04
CA SER A 175 3.54 18.56 -16.79
C SER A 175 3.99 17.11 -16.99
N TYR A 176 5.28 16.87 -17.28
CA TYR A 176 5.82 15.52 -17.38
C TYR A 176 5.85 14.80 -16.02
N THR A 177 6.24 15.49 -14.95
CA THR A 177 6.14 14.94 -13.58
C THR A 177 4.72 14.49 -13.27
N THR A 178 3.72 15.30 -13.64
CA THR A 178 2.30 14.97 -13.46
C THR A 178 1.90 13.73 -14.26
N ILE A 179 2.36 13.59 -15.51
CA ILE A 179 2.11 12.38 -16.32
C ILE A 179 2.65 11.13 -15.62
N ILE A 180 3.89 11.18 -15.11
CA ILE A 180 4.52 10.03 -14.42
C ILE A 180 3.71 9.63 -13.19
N GLN A 181 3.30 10.60 -12.38
CA GLN A 181 2.45 10.35 -11.20
C GLN A 181 1.12 9.69 -11.59
N LYS A 182 0.51 10.13 -12.69
CA LYS A 182 -0.74 9.55 -13.21
C LYS A 182 -0.54 8.12 -13.72
N GLU A 183 0.59 7.82 -14.35
CA GLU A 183 0.90 6.45 -14.78
C GLU A 183 1.19 5.54 -13.58
N GLN A 184 1.86 6.03 -12.53
CA GLN A 184 2.01 5.31 -11.25
C GLN A 184 0.64 5.04 -10.59
N GLU A 185 -0.26 6.02 -10.61
CA GLU A 185 -1.63 5.88 -10.11
C GLU A 185 -2.39 4.76 -10.84
N LYS A 186 -2.22 4.64 -12.17
CA LYS A 186 -2.79 3.53 -12.95
C LYS A 186 -2.28 2.16 -12.50
N GLU A 187 -0.97 2.02 -12.25
CA GLU A 187 -0.41 0.76 -11.74
C GLU A 187 -0.95 0.41 -10.34
N VAL A 188 -1.10 1.40 -9.46
CA VAL A 188 -1.73 1.19 -8.14
C VAL A 188 -3.15 0.68 -8.30
N ILE A 189 -3.95 1.31 -9.18
CA ILE A 189 -5.32 0.88 -9.46
C ILE A 189 -5.37 -0.54 -10.03
N ARG A 190 -4.49 -0.87 -10.98
CA ARG A 190 -4.39 -2.22 -11.56
C ARG A 190 -4.07 -3.25 -10.48
N ASN A 191 -3.09 -2.98 -9.63
CA ASN A 191 -2.67 -3.89 -8.56
C ASN A 191 -3.74 -4.08 -7.48
N VAL A 192 -4.43 -3.01 -7.09
CA VAL A 192 -5.56 -3.10 -6.14
C VAL A 192 -6.70 -3.91 -6.75
N ALA A 193 -7.10 -3.61 -7.98
CA ALA A 193 -8.17 -4.33 -8.66
C ALA A 193 -7.84 -5.82 -8.86
N ALA A 194 -6.57 -6.16 -9.18
CA ALA A 194 -6.14 -7.55 -9.30
C ALA A 194 -6.26 -8.32 -7.98
N LYS A 195 -5.85 -7.70 -6.86
CA LYS A 195 -6.01 -8.29 -5.51
C LYS A 195 -7.48 -8.47 -5.14
N ASP A 196 -8.29 -7.44 -5.39
CA ASP A 196 -9.72 -7.46 -5.09
C ASP A 196 -10.45 -8.51 -5.94
N LEU A 197 -10.09 -8.67 -7.22
CA LEU A 197 -10.65 -9.68 -8.10
C LEU A 197 -10.29 -11.10 -7.63
N ALA A 198 -9.02 -11.36 -7.31
CA ALA A 198 -8.59 -12.64 -6.78
C ALA A 198 -9.31 -12.97 -5.47
N ARG A 199 -9.48 -11.98 -4.59
CA ARG A 199 -10.25 -12.13 -3.35
C ARG A 199 -11.72 -12.40 -3.63
N PHE A 200 -12.34 -11.66 -4.54
CA PHE A 200 -13.74 -11.82 -4.92
C PHE A 200 -14.03 -13.24 -5.45
N ARG A 201 -13.18 -13.75 -6.34
CA ARG A 201 -13.23 -15.13 -6.83
C ARG A 201 -13.20 -16.15 -5.71
N SER A 202 -12.26 -16.00 -4.78
CA SER A 202 -12.14 -16.89 -3.63
C SER A 202 -13.38 -16.87 -2.74
N LEU A 203 -14.01 -15.70 -2.53
CA LEU A 203 -15.21 -15.55 -1.71
C LEU A 203 -16.47 -16.10 -2.38
N LYS A 204 -16.54 -16.06 -3.71
CA LYS A 204 -17.66 -16.58 -4.51
C LYS A 204 -17.49 -18.04 -4.93
N ASN A 205 -16.39 -18.69 -4.54
CA ASN A 205 -16.02 -20.05 -4.97
C ASN A 205 -16.02 -20.22 -6.50
N LEU A 206 -15.63 -19.17 -7.22
CA LEU A 206 -15.53 -19.20 -8.69
C LEU A 206 -14.21 -19.87 -9.07
N ARG A 207 -14.27 -20.83 -10.01
CA ARG A 207 -13.07 -21.44 -10.62
C ARG A 207 -12.50 -20.51 -11.69
N ASP A 208 -11.19 -20.58 -11.92
CA ASP A 208 -10.43 -19.76 -12.88
C ASP A 208 -10.78 -19.97 -14.37
N GLU A 209 -11.85 -20.70 -14.69
CA GLU A 209 -12.30 -20.94 -16.07
C GLU A 209 -12.76 -19.65 -16.79
N ASN A 210 -12.94 -18.54 -16.07
CA ASN A 210 -13.27 -17.22 -16.60
C ASN A 210 -12.16 -16.18 -16.31
N ALA A 211 -10.89 -16.56 -16.45
CA ALA A 211 -9.80 -15.57 -16.42
C ALA A 211 -10.01 -14.56 -17.57
N ASP A 212 -10.38 -13.32 -17.22
CA ASP A 212 -10.53 -12.21 -18.14
C ASP A 212 -9.27 -12.09 -19.01
N PRO A 213 -9.37 -12.24 -20.35
CA PRO A 213 -8.26 -12.04 -21.25
C PRO A 213 -7.60 -10.66 -21.09
N GLN A 214 -8.28 -9.64 -20.57
CA GLN A 214 -7.68 -8.33 -20.28
C GLN A 214 -6.76 -8.31 -19.06
N LEU A 215 -6.82 -9.28 -18.15
CA LEU A 215 -5.78 -9.47 -17.12
C LEU A 215 -4.47 -10.00 -17.72
N THR A 216 -4.54 -10.65 -18.87
CA THR A 216 -3.39 -11.18 -19.62
C THR A 216 -3.07 -10.37 -20.88
N ALA A 217 -3.96 -9.46 -21.29
CA ALA A 217 -3.78 -8.60 -22.43
C ALA A 217 -2.57 -7.71 -22.14
N LYS A 218 -1.54 -7.89 -22.97
CA LYS A 218 -0.30 -7.10 -23.08
C LYS A 218 -0.31 -5.92 -22.14
N LYS A 219 0.46 -6.01 -21.04
CA LYS A 219 0.84 -4.89 -20.17
C LYS A 219 0.87 -3.63 -21.02
N ASP A 220 -0.18 -2.79 -20.92
CA ASP A 220 -0.31 -1.62 -21.79
C ASP A 220 1.03 -0.90 -21.74
N ARG A 221 1.66 -0.67 -22.90
CA ARG A 221 3.02 -0.10 -23.03
C ARG A 221 3.15 1.08 -22.08
N SER A 222 3.76 0.84 -20.93
CA SER A 222 3.62 1.74 -19.78
C SER A 222 4.73 2.76 -19.90
N LEU A 223 4.39 4.04 -19.81
CA LEU A 223 5.42 5.09 -19.76
C LEU A 223 6.40 4.87 -18.60
N LEU A 224 6.00 4.15 -17.55
CA LEU A 224 6.87 3.78 -16.44
C LEU A 224 8.01 2.85 -16.83
N ASP A 225 7.90 2.12 -17.94
CA ASP A 225 8.98 1.25 -18.43
C ASP A 225 10.21 2.08 -18.87
N THR A 226 10.04 3.39 -19.08
CA THR A 226 11.13 4.34 -19.37
C THR A 226 11.70 5.04 -18.12
N VAL A 227 11.16 4.79 -16.92
CA VAL A 227 11.63 5.44 -15.70
C VAL A 227 12.84 4.69 -15.14
N VAL A 228 13.94 5.42 -14.94
CA VAL A 228 15.19 4.94 -14.35
C VAL A 228 15.48 5.72 -13.09
N ILE A 229 15.75 5.02 -11.99
CA ILE A 229 16.09 5.62 -10.70
C ILE A 229 17.60 5.55 -10.54
N CYS A 230 18.22 6.69 -10.23
CA CYS A 230 19.62 6.78 -9.82
C CYS A 230 19.69 7.16 -8.34
N SER A 231 20.62 6.55 -7.60
CA SER A 231 20.68 6.58 -6.13
C SER A 231 21.28 7.86 -5.54
N ASP A 232 22.18 8.51 -6.28
CA ASP A 232 22.95 9.66 -5.85
C ASP A 232 23.24 10.61 -7.01
N ASP A 233 23.64 11.84 -6.70
CA ASP A 233 23.87 12.89 -7.70
C ASP A 233 24.95 12.52 -8.74
N PRO A 234 26.13 11.97 -8.36
CA PRO A 234 27.15 11.55 -9.34
C PRO A 234 26.67 10.46 -10.31
N ALA A 235 25.97 9.43 -9.81
CA ALA A 235 25.38 8.40 -10.66
C ALA A 235 24.32 8.99 -11.60
N CYS A 236 23.51 9.92 -11.10
CA CYS A 236 22.53 10.62 -11.91
C CYS A 236 23.16 11.53 -12.97
N ASP A 237 24.28 12.19 -12.68
CA ASP A 237 24.99 13.03 -13.65
C ASP A 237 25.56 12.19 -14.79
N LYS A 238 26.23 11.07 -14.48
CA LYS A 238 26.69 10.09 -15.49
C LYS A 238 25.54 9.55 -16.34
N ALA A 239 24.43 9.17 -15.70
CA ALA A 239 23.26 8.68 -16.42
C ALA A 239 22.65 9.78 -17.29
N TRP A 240 22.70 11.05 -16.89
CA TRP A 240 22.17 12.16 -17.67
C TRP A 240 22.93 12.40 -18.98
N GLU A 241 24.26 12.23 -18.97
CA GLU A 241 25.07 12.25 -20.20
C GLU A 241 24.62 11.13 -21.17
N LYS A 242 24.31 9.95 -20.62
CA LYS A 242 23.81 8.80 -21.40
C LYS A 242 22.39 9.03 -21.92
N VAL A 243 21.55 9.73 -21.16
CA VAL A 243 20.24 10.19 -21.64
C VAL A 243 20.41 11.09 -22.86
N GLU A 244 21.35 12.04 -22.81
CA GLU A 244 21.62 12.91 -23.95
C GLU A 244 22.06 12.11 -25.19
N GLU A 245 23.01 11.19 -25.01
CA GLU A 245 23.48 10.30 -26.07
C GLU A 245 22.32 9.49 -26.69
N TYR A 246 21.45 8.94 -25.84
CA TYR A 246 20.27 8.19 -26.28
C TYR A 246 19.30 9.05 -27.08
N VAL A 247 19.00 10.26 -26.59
CA VAL A 247 18.12 11.20 -27.30
C VAL A 247 18.72 11.57 -28.65
N ARG A 248 20.02 11.88 -28.73
CA ARG A 248 20.71 12.19 -29.99
C ARG A 248 20.68 11.05 -30.98
N LYS A 249 20.80 9.81 -30.48
CA LYS A 249 20.84 8.61 -31.32
C LYS A 249 19.49 8.27 -31.96
N TYR A 250 18.39 8.44 -31.22
CA TYR A 250 17.08 7.94 -31.63
C TYR A 250 16.05 9.01 -32.00
N ALA A 251 16.24 10.27 -31.61
CA ALA A 251 15.40 11.35 -32.10
C ALA A 251 15.77 11.66 -33.57
N THR A 252 14.77 11.75 -34.44
CA THR A 252 15.01 12.20 -35.84
C THR A 252 14.92 13.71 -35.96
N THR A 253 14.33 14.39 -34.97
CA THR A 253 14.21 15.84 -34.94
C THR A 253 15.40 16.48 -34.23
N ARG A 254 15.71 17.73 -34.59
CA ARG A 254 16.84 18.46 -34.00
C ARG A 254 16.68 18.61 -32.48
N LEU A 255 17.79 18.52 -31.76
CA LEU A 255 17.79 18.94 -30.35
C LEU A 255 17.46 20.43 -30.23
N GLN A 256 16.49 20.71 -29.36
CA GLN A 256 15.97 22.04 -29.13
C GLN A 256 16.29 22.55 -27.72
N MET A 257 16.34 21.63 -26.75
CA MET A 257 16.76 21.94 -25.39
C MET A 257 17.73 20.89 -24.87
N LEU A 258 18.77 21.41 -24.22
CA LEU A 258 19.74 20.65 -23.47
C LEU A 258 19.98 21.42 -22.18
N SER A 259 19.51 20.89 -21.06
CA SER A 259 19.79 21.41 -19.73
C SER A 259 19.98 20.25 -18.74
N ASP A 260 20.26 20.59 -17.49
CA ASP A 260 20.41 19.66 -16.37
C ASP A 260 19.08 18.99 -15.94
N VAL A 261 17.93 19.56 -16.32
CA VAL A 261 16.58 19.10 -15.93
C VAL A 261 15.75 18.54 -17.08
N ILE A 262 16.01 18.97 -18.31
CA ILE A 262 15.26 18.54 -19.48
C ILE A 262 16.13 18.49 -20.74
N ILE A 263 16.02 17.39 -21.47
CA ILE A 263 16.58 17.22 -22.80
C ILE A 263 15.41 17.04 -23.75
N MET A 264 15.31 17.86 -24.79
CA MET A 264 14.15 17.86 -25.67
C MET A 264 14.56 18.07 -27.11
N SER A 265 14.14 17.14 -27.96
CA SER A 265 14.15 17.31 -29.41
C SER A 265 12.89 18.06 -29.88
N ALA A 266 12.98 18.68 -31.06
CA ALA A 266 11.88 19.45 -31.63
C ALA A 266 10.64 18.59 -31.88
N ALA A 267 9.48 19.25 -31.96
CA ALA A 267 8.23 18.59 -32.29
C ALA A 267 8.29 17.91 -33.68
N PRO A 268 7.65 16.75 -33.86
CA PRO A 268 7.65 16.03 -35.12
C PRO A 268 6.81 16.78 -36.17
N VAL A 269 7.40 17.00 -37.35
CA VAL A 269 6.77 17.74 -38.46
C VAL A 269 6.35 16.78 -39.58
N LYS A 270 7.18 15.77 -39.85
CA LYS A 270 6.92 14.68 -40.79
C LYS A 270 6.29 13.48 -40.09
N ASP A 271 5.67 12.59 -40.85
CA ASP A 271 4.98 11.43 -40.27
C ASP A 271 5.99 10.39 -39.76
N GLU A 272 7.20 10.38 -40.32
CA GLU A 272 8.36 9.59 -39.92
C GLU A 272 9.16 10.20 -38.75
N ASP A 273 8.79 11.39 -38.28
CA ASP A 273 9.56 12.07 -37.24
C ASP A 273 9.32 11.47 -35.84
N ILE A 274 10.41 11.25 -35.13
CA ILE A 274 10.46 10.78 -33.74
C ILE A 274 11.01 11.93 -32.88
N SER A 275 10.17 12.45 -31.99
CA SER A 275 10.58 13.41 -30.97
C SER A 275 10.75 12.69 -29.64
N LEU A 276 11.94 12.80 -29.06
CA LEU A 276 12.25 12.38 -27.71
C LEU A 276 12.32 13.57 -26.76
N THR A 277 11.80 13.38 -25.56
CA THR A 277 11.94 14.31 -24.43
C THR A 277 12.32 13.53 -23.20
N ALA A 278 13.44 13.85 -22.58
CA ALA A 278 13.84 13.29 -21.31
C ALA A 278 13.80 14.35 -20.20
N SER A 279 13.40 13.93 -19.00
CA SER A 279 13.33 14.81 -17.82
C SER A 279 14.03 14.16 -16.64
N ARG A 280 14.79 14.98 -15.90
CA ARG A 280 15.41 14.61 -14.62
C ARG A 280 14.60 15.22 -13.49
N ILE A 281 14.01 14.35 -12.67
CA ILE A 281 13.12 14.71 -11.57
C ILE A 281 13.86 14.47 -10.26
N ARG A 282 14.30 15.56 -9.64
CA ARG A 282 14.92 15.55 -8.31
C ARG A 282 13.84 15.69 -7.24
N TYR A 283 13.99 14.95 -6.14
CA TYR A 283 13.11 15.05 -4.98
C TYR A 283 13.79 15.88 -3.90
N LYS A 284 13.03 16.69 -3.16
CA LYS A 284 13.60 17.50 -2.06
C LYS A 284 14.02 16.64 -0.87
N ASP A 285 13.36 15.50 -0.68
CA ASP A 285 13.44 14.71 0.54
C ASP A 285 14.36 13.49 0.44
N ARG A 286 14.97 13.24 -0.73
CA ARG A 286 15.90 12.11 -0.94
C ARG A 286 16.99 12.44 -1.96
N PRO A 287 18.21 11.93 -1.79
CA PRO A 287 19.25 12.03 -2.80
C PRO A 287 18.86 11.25 -4.07
N GLY A 288 19.49 11.62 -5.19
CA GLY A 288 19.24 11.00 -6.48
C GLY A 288 18.08 11.63 -7.26
N ALA A 289 17.70 10.98 -8.35
CA ALA A 289 16.69 11.47 -9.27
C ALA A 289 15.98 10.32 -9.99
N GLU A 290 14.78 10.64 -10.49
CA GLU A 290 14.11 9.83 -11.50
C GLU A 290 14.39 10.43 -12.88
N LEU A 291 14.94 9.61 -13.76
CA LEU A 291 15.14 9.92 -15.17
C LEU A 291 14.01 9.29 -15.96
N PHE A 292 13.36 10.09 -16.79
CA PHE A 292 12.21 9.65 -17.57
C PHE A 292 12.38 10.08 -19.03
N MET A 293 11.88 9.27 -19.97
CA MET A 293 11.86 9.61 -21.38
C MET A 293 10.47 9.39 -21.99
N ASP A 294 9.92 10.45 -22.59
CA ASP A 294 8.76 10.38 -23.46
C ASP A 294 9.17 10.38 -24.94
N LEU A 295 8.45 9.58 -25.73
CA LEU A 295 8.58 9.51 -27.18
C LEU A 295 7.26 9.90 -27.82
N GLN A 296 7.31 10.85 -28.73
CA GLN A 296 6.16 11.40 -29.43
C GLN A 296 6.37 11.33 -30.94
N CYS A 297 5.39 10.74 -31.63
CA CYS A 297 5.27 10.85 -33.09
C CYS A 297 4.28 11.95 -33.43
N LYS A 298 4.22 12.29 -34.72
CA LYS A 298 3.26 13.29 -35.21
C LYS A 298 1.81 12.84 -34.96
N PRO A 299 0.91 13.75 -34.52
CA PRO A 299 -0.51 13.45 -34.35
C PRO A 299 -1.24 13.41 -35.70
N SER A 300 -0.80 12.51 -36.58
CA SER A 300 -1.44 12.15 -37.85
C SER A 300 -1.74 10.63 -37.84
N PRO A 301 -2.64 10.13 -38.69
CA PRO A 301 -2.88 8.68 -38.79
C PRO A 301 -1.57 7.89 -39.00
N ARG A 302 -0.73 8.33 -39.95
CA ARG A 302 0.55 7.67 -40.25
C ARG A 302 1.56 7.77 -39.10
N GLY A 303 1.62 8.92 -38.42
CA GLY A 303 2.47 9.08 -37.23
C GLY A 303 2.00 8.23 -36.05
N ALA A 304 0.68 8.06 -35.89
CA ALA A 304 0.11 7.16 -34.89
C ALA A 304 0.48 5.69 -35.20
N ASP A 305 0.38 5.26 -36.46
CA ASP A 305 0.81 3.93 -36.90
C ASP A 305 2.30 3.70 -36.62
N LEU A 306 3.16 4.67 -36.97
CA LEU A 306 4.59 4.63 -36.65
C LEU A 306 4.80 4.41 -35.14
N CYS A 307 4.11 5.18 -34.31
CA CYS A 307 4.22 5.10 -32.85
C CYS A 307 3.80 3.76 -32.26
N GLN A 308 3.07 2.94 -33.02
CA GLN A 308 2.65 1.60 -32.62
C GLN A 308 3.60 0.49 -33.09
N THR A 309 4.54 0.80 -34.00
CA THR A 309 5.51 -0.17 -34.52
C THR A 309 6.40 -0.78 -33.43
N GLU A 310 6.93 -1.97 -33.71
CA GLU A 310 7.87 -2.66 -32.84
C GLU A 310 9.18 -1.88 -32.68
N GLN A 311 9.64 -1.20 -33.74
CA GLN A 311 10.84 -0.37 -33.71
C GLN A 311 10.71 0.76 -32.68
N ILE A 312 9.60 1.50 -32.68
CA ILE A 312 9.36 2.56 -31.69
C ILE A 312 9.31 1.97 -30.29
N GLU A 313 8.75 0.78 -30.14
CA GLU A 313 8.69 0.15 -28.83
C GLU A 313 10.07 -0.26 -28.33
N GLN A 314 10.93 -0.83 -29.18
CA GLN A 314 12.32 -1.13 -28.84
C GLN A 314 13.07 0.13 -28.38
N ILE A 315 12.80 1.31 -28.95
CA ILE A 315 13.37 2.57 -28.48
C ILE A 315 12.85 2.94 -27.08
N ARG A 316 11.56 2.72 -26.78
CA ARG A 316 11.01 2.99 -25.44
C ARG A 316 11.61 2.04 -24.39
N VAL A 317 11.49 0.73 -24.58
CA VAL A 317 11.95 -0.25 -23.59
C VAL A 317 13.48 -0.30 -23.49
N GLY A 318 14.18 -0.03 -24.60
CA GLY A 318 15.63 0.00 -24.66
C GLY A 318 16.27 1.12 -23.84
N PHE A 319 15.54 2.20 -23.53
CA PHE A 319 16.05 3.33 -22.77
C PHE A 319 16.54 2.91 -21.39
N LYS A 320 15.73 2.12 -20.67
CA LYS A 320 16.07 1.65 -19.33
C LYS A 320 17.31 0.76 -19.34
N GLN A 321 17.39 -0.17 -20.30
CA GLN A 321 18.53 -1.06 -20.44
C GLN A 321 19.81 -0.26 -20.75
N TYR A 322 19.72 0.67 -21.69
CA TYR A 322 20.84 1.52 -22.08
C TYR A 322 21.43 2.31 -20.90
N LEU A 323 20.57 2.85 -20.03
CA LEU A 323 21.02 3.54 -18.83
C LEU A 323 21.54 2.58 -17.75
N ALA A 324 20.91 1.41 -17.57
CA ALA A 324 21.36 0.43 -16.59
C ALA A 324 22.79 -0.07 -16.86
N ASP A 325 23.12 -0.30 -18.13
CA ASP A 325 24.48 -0.71 -18.54
C ASP A 325 25.53 0.36 -18.19
N SER A 326 25.14 1.64 -18.15
CA SER A 326 26.01 2.75 -17.79
C SER A 326 26.12 3.04 -16.29
N LEU A 327 25.10 2.67 -15.51
CA LEU A 327 25.10 2.85 -14.04
C LEU A 327 25.93 1.77 -13.32
N ASN A 328 26.16 0.63 -13.98
CA ASN A 328 26.94 -0.49 -13.46
C ASN A 328 28.44 -0.43 -13.86
N GLN A 329 28.89 0.64 -14.54
CA GLN A 329 30.28 0.85 -15.01
C GLN A 329 30.95 2.03 -14.27
#